data_AF-A0A914CT46-F1
#
_entry.id   AF-A0A914CT46-F1
#
_cell.length_a   1.000
_cell.length_b   1.000
_cell.length_c   1.000
_cell.angle_alpha   90.00
_cell.angle_beta   90.00
_cell.angle_gamma   90.00
#
_symmetry.space_group_name_H-M   'P 1'
#
loop_
_entity.id
_entity.type
_entity.pdbx_description
1 polymer ?
#
loop_
_entity_poly.entity_id
_entity_poly.type
_entity_poly.pdbx_seq_one_letter_code
_entity_poly.pdbx_strand_id
1 'polypeptide(L)'
;MAEPLKIDESDTNLSAKDNKETNVASTSKEADEEDKKLVSFQCSHCFLFEKCRFGDLSFDKSGYTESVFYLRDPFVPPDFHKKDYAVQDFVVLGSLCYLCGQPVCIDEECSLFYVHTYCISCVSRERDRFPGKLIQGISSKLK
;
A
#
# COMPACT_ATOMS: atom_id res chain seq x y z
N MET A 1 54.65 0.17 3.14
CA MET A 1 54.86 0.92 1.89
C MET A 1 53.69 1.90 1.82
N ALA A 2 53.81 3.11 2.38
CA ALA A 2 54.29 4.34 1.73
C ALA A 2 53.50 4.64 0.45
N GLU A 3 52.86 5.78 0.20
CA GLU A 3 52.51 7.04 0.89
C GLU A 3 51.34 7.64 0.05
N PRO A 4 50.58 8.64 0.55
CA PRO A 4 49.48 9.28 -0.16
C PRO A 4 49.96 10.47 -1.02
N LEU A 5 49.15 10.93 -1.98
CA LEU A 5 49.37 12.22 -2.66
C LEU A 5 48.27 13.23 -2.32
N LYS A 6 48.78 14.42 -2.01
CA LYS A 6 48.17 15.66 -1.50
C LYS A 6 47.60 16.53 -2.65
N ILE A 7 46.48 17.24 -2.40
CA ILE A 7 46.31 18.73 -2.31
C ILE A 7 46.50 19.42 -3.70
N ASP A 8 45.57 20.24 -4.20
CA ASP A 8 45.51 21.68 -3.90
C ASP A 8 44.21 22.40 -4.31
N GLU A 9 43.95 23.50 -3.60
CA GLU A 9 42.85 24.45 -3.72
C GLU A 9 43.02 25.45 -4.88
N SER A 10 42.04 26.36 -4.99
CA SER A 10 42.01 27.63 -5.75
C SER A 10 41.45 27.51 -7.20
N ASP A 11 40.54 28.34 -7.71
CA ASP A 11 40.39 29.79 -7.52
C ASP A 11 38.98 30.30 -7.87
N THR A 12 38.49 31.20 -7.00
CA THR A 12 37.85 32.51 -7.24
C THR A 12 36.80 32.79 -8.34
N ASN A 13 35.71 33.41 -7.86
CA ASN A 13 35.17 34.74 -8.23
C ASN A 13 33.98 34.92 -9.20
N LEU A 14 32.96 35.55 -8.60
CA LEU A 14 32.25 36.77 -9.05
C LEU A 14 31.21 36.69 -10.17
N SER A 15 29.93 36.84 -9.82
CA SER A 15 29.24 38.15 -9.89
C SER A 15 27.70 38.02 -9.81
N ALA A 16 27.12 38.97 -9.09
CA ALA A 16 25.69 39.14 -8.85
C ALA A 16 24.95 39.71 -10.08
N LYS A 17 23.68 39.32 -10.26
CA LYS A 17 22.59 40.21 -10.72
C LYS A 17 21.24 39.77 -10.17
N ASP A 18 20.64 40.66 -9.39
CA ASP A 18 19.22 40.71 -9.06
C ASP A 18 18.32 40.76 -10.30
N ASN A 19 17.15 40.12 -10.24
CA ASN A 19 15.87 40.74 -10.62
C ASN A 19 14.66 39.86 -10.24
N LYS A 20 14.05 40.23 -9.11
CA LYS A 20 12.63 40.54 -8.87
C LYS A 20 11.52 39.81 -9.65
N GLU A 21 10.74 39.07 -8.85
CA GLU A 21 9.29 38.79 -8.90
C GLU A 21 8.70 38.05 -10.12
N THR A 22 8.13 36.87 -9.85
CA THR A 22 6.67 36.75 -9.78
C THR A 22 6.23 35.46 -9.07
N ASN A 23 5.31 35.66 -8.13
CA ASN A 23 4.50 34.67 -7.42
C ASN A 23 3.91 33.59 -8.35
N VAL A 24 4.22 32.31 -8.09
CA VAL A 24 3.24 31.21 -8.09
C VAL A 24 3.76 30.10 -7.16
N ALA A 25 3.82 30.37 -5.86
CA ALA A 25 4.09 29.34 -4.86
C ALA A 25 2.85 29.19 -3.98
N SER A 26 1.97 28.22 -4.28
CA SER A 26 1.09 27.59 -3.28
C SER A 26 0.04 26.63 -3.86
N THR A 27 0.41 25.59 -4.65
CA THR A 27 -0.49 24.43 -4.85
C THR A 27 0.19 23.12 -5.28
N SER A 28 1.31 22.72 -4.66
CA SER A 28 1.94 21.43 -4.99
C SER A 28 2.52 20.63 -3.81
N LYS A 29 2.53 21.18 -2.59
CA LYS A 29 3.23 20.53 -1.47
C LYS A 29 2.44 19.43 -0.76
N GLU A 30 1.12 19.34 -0.96
CA GLU A 30 0.27 18.40 -0.19
C GLU A 30 0.15 17.03 -0.86
N ALA A 31 0.15 16.96 -2.20
CA ALA A 31 0.15 15.68 -2.92
C ALA A 31 1.46 14.90 -2.75
N ASP A 32 2.60 15.60 -2.75
CA ASP A 32 3.94 15.01 -2.68
C ASP A 32 4.30 14.38 -1.31
N GLU A 33 3.60 14.75 -0.22
CA GLU A 33 3.84 14.20 1.12
C GLU A 33 3.02 12.92 1.39
N GLU A 34 1.86 12.77 0.74
CA GLU A 34 0.99 11.61 0.90
C GLU A 34 1.47 10.38 0.13
N ASP A 35 2.26 10.59 -0.92
CA ASP A 35 2.90 9.54 -1.72
C ASP A 35 4.17 8.97 -1.07
N LYS A 36 4.75 9.67 -0.08
CA LYS A 36 5.94 9.20 0.67
C LYS A 36 5.66 8.06 1.66
N LYS A 37 4.39 7.70 1.90
CA LYS A 37 3.99 6.62 2.81
C LYS A 37 3.54 5.33 2.10
N LEU A 38 3.73 5.24 0.79
CA LEU A 38 3.34 4.04 0.05
C LEU A 38 4.28 2.87 0.38
N VAL A 39 3.68 1.69 0.54
CA VAL A 39 4.35 0.40 0.70
C VAL A 39 4.15 -0.44 -0.56
N SER A 40 5.06 -1.38 -0.81
CA SER A 40 4.89 -2.36 -1.88
C SER A 40 4.03 -3.52 -1.38
N PHE A 41 2.87 -3.72 -1.98
CA PHE A 41 2.06 -4.92 -1.81
C PHE A 41 2.41 -5.93 -2.90
N GLN A 42 2.54 -7.21 -2.51
CA GLN A 42 2.65 -8.32 -3.45
C GLN A 42 1.91 -9.54 -2.88
N CYS A 43 0.85 -9.98 -3.56
CA CYS A 43 0.12 -11.18 -3.17
C CYS A 43 1.04 -12.41 -3.26
N SER A 44 1.11 -13.20 -2.19
CA SER A 44 1.93 -14.42 -2.13
C SER A 44 1.44 -15.58 -3.01
N HIS A 45 0.28 -15.43 -3.67
CA HIS A 45 -0.34 -16.48 -4.50
C HIS A 45 -0.38 -16.10 -5.98
N CYS A 46 -1.04 -15.01 -6.34
CA CYS A 46 -1.18 -14.58 -7.74
C CYS A 46 -0.13 -13.55 -8.18
N PHE A 47 0.75 -13.11 -7.27
CA PHE A 47 1.77 -12.08 -7.50
C PHE A 47 1.22 -10.71 -7.96
N LEU A 48 -0.08 -10.44 -7.76
CA LEU A 48 -0.63 -9.10 -7.89
C LEU A 48 0.23 -8.13 -7.08
N PHE A 49 0.79 -7.15 -7.77
CA PHE A 49 1.76 -6.21 -7.23
C PHE A 49 1.27 -4.79 -7.44
N GLU A 50 1.34 -3.97 -6.40
CA GLU A 50 1.00 -2.55 -6.48
C GLU A 50 1.67 -1.75 -5.36
N LYS A 51 1.95 -0.46 -5.60
CA LYS A 51 2.32 0.48 -4.53
C LYS A 51 1.07 1.06 -3.91
N CYS A 52 0.86 0.83 -2.62
CA CYS A 52 -0.39 1.17 -1.95
C CYS A 52 -0.17 1.64 -0.51
N ARG A 53 -1.24 1.95 0.20
CA ARG A 53 -1.21 2.25 1.63
C ARG A 53 -1.50 0.98 2.42
N PHE A 54 -0.95 0.88 3.63
CA PHE A 54 -1.24 -0.20 4.57
C PHE A 54 -1.63 0.38 5.93
N GLY A 55 -2.76 -0.06 6.47
CA GLY A 55 -3.25 0.40 7.76
C GLY A 55 -4.74 0.15 7.97
N ASP A 56 -5.28 0.72 9.04
CA ASP A 56 -6.66 0.51 9.45
C ASP A 56 -7.61 1.46 8.71
N LEU A 57 -8.54 0.91 7.93
CA LEU A 57 -9.66 1.67 7.35
C LEU A 57 -10.76 1.89 8.41
N SER A 58 -10.44 2.72 9.40
CA SER A 58 -11.34 3.08 10.50
C SER A 58 -12.31 4.20 10.10
N PHE A 59 -13.17 3.92 9.12
CA PHE A 59 -14.35 4.75 8.83
C PHE A 59 -15.56 4.22 9.61
N ASP A 60 -16.48 5.12 9.96
CA ASP A 60 -17.78 4.72 10.47
C ASP A 60 -18.43 3.74 9.47
N LYS A 61 -18.66 2.50 9.89
CA LYS A 61 -19.23 1.40 9.10
C LYS A 61 -18.34 0.86 7.96
N SER A 62 -17.01 0.96 8.07
CA SER A 62 -16.12 0.37 7.07
C SER A 62 -16.27 -1.15 6.93
N GLY A 63 -16.64 -1.85 8.02
CA GLY A 63 -16.71 -3.31 8.06
C GLY A 63 -15.35 -4.01 8.11
N TYR A 64 -14.24 -3.25 7.99
CA TYR A 64 -12.88 -3.77 8.10
C TYR A 64 -12.39 -3.65 9.54
N THR A 65 -12.06 -4.79 10.16
CA THR A 65 -11.55 -4.88 11.53
C THR A 65 -10.04 -5.13 11.60
N GLU A 66 -9.40 -5.30 10.45
CA GLU A 66 -7.98 -5.60 10.31
C GLU A 66 -7.30 -4.57 9.42
N SER A 67 -5.99 -4.40 9.59
CA SER A 67 -5.20 -3.55 8.73
C SER A 67 -5.14 -4.14 7.32
N VAL A 68 -5.44 -3.33 6.32
CA VAL A 68 -5.54 -3.76 4.92
C VAL A 68 -4.61 -2.97 4.03
N PHE A 69 -4.34 -3.53 2.85
CA PHE A 69 -3.67 -2.84 1.74
C PHE A 69 -4.72 -2.18 0.87
N TYR A 70 -4.60 -0.88 0.63
CA TYR A 70 -5.64 -0.12 -0.08
C TYR A 70 -5.09 1.06 -0.89
N LEU A 71 -5.88 1.49 -1.86
CA LEU A 71 -5.65 2.67 -2.71
C LEU A 71 -6.78 3.67 -2.50
N ARG A 72 -6.53 4.96 -2.75
CA ARG A 72 -7.64 5.85 -3.12
C ARG A 72 -8.18 5.37 -4.46
N ASP A 73 -9.50 5.39 -4.64
CA ASP A 73 -10.13 4.87 -5.85
C ASP A 73 -9.53 5.55 -7.10
N PRO A 74 -8.77 4.80 -7.94
CA PRO A 74 -8.10 5.37 -9.10
C PRO A 74 -9.08 5.68 -10.25
N PHE A 75 -10.33 5.23 -10.14
CA PHE A 75 -11.38 5.46 -11.14
C PHE A 75 -12.25 6.68 -10.82
N VAL A 76 -12.05 7.30 -9.65
CA VAL A 76 -12.70 8.55 -9.28
C VAL A 76 -11.71 9.71 -9.51
N PRO A 77 -12.09 10.76 -10.28
CA PRO A 77 -11.25 11.93 -10.45
C PRO A 77 -10.81 12.52 -9.10
N PRO A 78 -9.53 12.89 -8.92
CA PRO A 78 -9.06 13.47 -7.68
C PRO A 78 -9.80 14.78 -7.36
N ASP A 79 -10.48 14.83 -6.22
CA ASP A 79 -11.01 16.06 -5.64
C ASP A 79 -10.08 16.54 -4.51
N PHE A 80 -9.26 17.55 -4.83
CA PHE A 80 -8.29 18.13 -3.90
C PHE A 80 -8.95 18.95 -2.77
N HIS A 81 -10.26 19.22 -2.85
CA HIS A 81 -10.99 19.91 -1.80
C HIS A 81 -11.70 18.95 -0.83
N LYS A 82 -11.80 17.66 -1.19
CA LYS A 82 -12.42 16.64 -0.35
C LYS A 82 -11.53 16.29 0.84
N LYS A 83 -12.04 16.51 2.04
CA LYS A 83 -11.37 16.16 3.32
C LYS A 83 -12.08 15.04 4.07
N ASP A 84 -13.36 14.87 3.83
CA ASP A 84 -14.18 13.84 4.46
C ASP A 84 -14.24 12.61 3.55
N TYR A 85 -13.27 11.72 3.71
CA TYR A 85 -13.24 10.44 3.00
C TYR A 85 -14.14 9.41 3.68
N ALA A 86 -14.76 8.56 2.88
CA ALA A 86 -15.55 7.41 3.30
C ALA A 86 -14.96 6.12 2.71
N VAL A 87 -15.41 4.96 3.20
CA VAL A 87 -14.87 3.65 2.77
C VAL A 87 -14.95 3.43 1.24
N GLN A 88 -15.99 3.98 0.60
CA GLN A 88 -16.21 3.88 -0.86
C GLN A 88 -15.21 4.69 -1.70
N ASP A 89 -14.44 5.59 -1.08
CA ASP A 89 -13.38 6.35 -1.75
C ASP A 89 -12.07 5.54 -1.86
N PHE A 90 -12.08 4.28 -1.42
CA PHE A 90 -10.92 3.40 -1.40
C PHE A 90 -11.20 2.07 -2.07
N VAL A 91 -10.15 1.53 -2.69
CA VAL A 91 -10.13 0.17 -3.23
C VAL A 91 -9.22 -0.67 -2.35
N VAL A 92 -9.77 -1.70 -1.71
CA VAL A 92 -9.00 -2.66 -0.90
C VAL A 92 -8.41 -3.73 -1.80
N LEU A 93 -7.09 -3.89 -1.74
CA LEU A 93 -6.34 -4.88 -2.52
C LEU A 93 -6.23 -6.22 -1.81
N GLY A 94 -6.06 -6.20 -0.48
CA GLY A 94 -5.75 -7.39 0.29
C GLY A 94 -5.46 -7.12 1.75
N SER A 95 -4.99 -8.14 2.45
CA SER A 95 -4.66 -8.11 3.89
C SER A 95 -3.46 -9.03 4.16
N LEU A 96 -3.05 -9.12 5.43
CA LEU A 96 -2.08 -10.11 5.89
C LEU A 96 -2.80 -11.39 6.30
N CYS A 97 -2.29 -12.54 5.88
CA CYS A 97 -2.79 -13.83 6.38
C CYS A 97 -2.55 -13.93 7.89
N TYR A 98 -3.59 -14.18 8.67
CA TYR A 98 -3.53 -14.27 10.13
C TYR A 98 -2.58 -15.37 10.63
N LEU A 99 -2.38 -16.45 9.86
CA LEU A 99 -1.54 -17.58 10.26
C LEU A 99 -0.07 -17.45 9.86
N CYS A 100 0.23 -16.87 8.70
CA CYS A 100 1.62 -16.80 8.20
C CYS A 100 2.15 -15.37 8.00
N GLY A 101 1.32 -14.35 8.17
CA GLY A 101 1.68 -12.95 7.99
C GLY A 101 2.02 -12.56 6.55
N GLN A 102 1.84 -13.44 5.56
CA GLN A 102 2.12 -13.11 4.17
C GLN A 102 1.00 -12.23 3.57
N PRO A 103 1.32 -11.23 2.73
CA PRO A 103 0.32 -10.43 2.05
C PRO A 103 -0.46 -11.28 1.05
N VAL A 104 -1.79 -11.13 1.04
CA VAL A 104 -2.68 -11.86 0.15
C VAL A 104 -3.80 -10.96 -0.34
N CYS A 105 -4.13 -11.03 -1.63
CA CYS A 105 -5.20 -10.22 -2.20
C CYS A 105 -6.59 -10.73 -1.80
N ILE A 106 -7.61 -9.89 -1.97
CA ILE A 106 -9.01 -10.20 -1.67
C ILE A 106 -9.65 -11.27 -2.58
N ASP A 107 -8.94 -11.69 -3.63
CA ASP A 107 -9.43 -12.71 -4.56
C ASP A 107 -9.69 -14.03 -3.82
N GLU A 108 -10.85 -14.64 -4.09
CA GLU A 108 -11.29 -15.88 -3.44
C GLU A 108 -10.40 -17.09 -3.77
N GLU A 109 -9.60 -17.03 -4.83
CA GLU A 109 -8.58 -18.04 -5.15
C GLU A 109 -7.31 -17.87 -4.28
N CYS A 110 -7.09 -16.69 -3.73
CA CYS A 110 -5.91 -16.35 -2.96
C CYS A 110 -6.18 -16.35 -1.45
N SER A 111 -7.34 -15.84 -1.01
CA SER A 111 -7.67 -15.68 0.40
C SER A 111 -9.11 -16.03 0.75
N LEU A 112 -9.33 -16.14 2.06
CA LEU A 112 -10.62 -16.36 2.69
C LEU A 112 -10.72 -15.46 3.92
N PHE A 113 -11.84 -14.76 4.08
CA PHE A 113 -12.18 -14.12 5.34
C PHE A 113 -13.06 -15.04 6.20
N TYR A 114 -12.60 -15.37 7.41
CA TYR A 114 -13.37 -16.07 8.44
C TYR A 114 -12.94 -15.56 9.83
N VAL A 115 -13.55 -14.46 10.29
CA VAL A 115 -13.09 -13.64 11.45
C VAL A 115 -11.82 -12.84 11.16
N HIS A 116 -10.85 -13.45 10.49
CA HIS A 116 -9.64 -12.80 9.94
C HIS A 116 -9.43 -13.24 8.49
N THR A 117 -8.53 -12.56 7.77
CA THR A 117 -8.07 -13.03 6.46
C THR A 117 -7.05 -14.16 6.58
N TYR A 118 -7.24 -15.22 5.81
CA TYR A 118 -6.32 -16.37 5.70
C TYR A 118 -5.99 -16.62 4.24
N CYS A 119 -4.72 -16.87 3.93
CA CYS A 119 -4.35 -17.29 2.58
C CYS A 119 -4.78 -18.75 2.33
N ILE A 120 -5.06 -19.10 1.07
CA ILE A 120 -5.67 -20.37 0.72
C ILE A 120 -4.81 -21.58 1.12
N SER A 121 -3.48 -21.43 1.08
CA SER A 121 -2.56 -22.47 1.55
C SER A 121 -2.66 -22.70 3.06
N CYS A 122 -2.88 -21.65 3.85
CA CYS A 122 -3.08 -21.79 5.29
C CYS A 122 -4.44 -22.40 5.62
N VAL A 123 -5.50 -22.04 4.87
CA VAL A 123 -6.82 -22.67 4.99
C VAL A 123 -6.75 -24.17 4.68
N SER A 124 -6.06 -24.55 3.60
CA SER A 124 -5.89 -25.95 3.21
C SER A 124 -5.10 -26.76 4.27
N ARG A 125 -4.03 -26.16 4.82
CA ARG A 125 -3.21 -26.80 5.86
C ARG A 125 -3.96 -26.97 7.19
N GLU A 126 -4.73 -25.98 7.61
CA GLU A 126 -5.46 -25.96 8.87
C GLU A 126 -6.96 -26.23 8.68
N ARG A 127 -7.34 -27.01 7.66
CA ARG A 127 -8.74 -27.20 7.22
C ARG A 127 -9.71 -27.56 8.36
N ASP A 128 -9.23 -28.31 9.35
CA ASP A 128 -10.04 -28.82 10.46
C ASP A 128 -10.43 -27.70 11.46
N ARG A 129 -9.81 -26.52 11.37
CA ARG A 129 -10.16 -25.33 12.17
C ARG A 129 -11.29 -24.50 11.56
N PHE A 130 -11.68 -24.79 10.32
CA PHE A 130 -12.71 -24.03 9.61
C PHE A 130 -14.00 -24.85 9.49
N PRO A 131 -15.19 -24.20 9.45
CA PRO A 131 -16.44 -24.90 9.22
C PRO A 131 -16.43 -25.70 7.92
N GLY A 132 -16.83 -26.98 7.97
CA GLY A 132 -16.74 -27.87 6.81
C GLY A 132 -17.47 -27.37 5.54
N LYS A 133 -18.60 -26.65 5.70
CA LYS A 133 -19.32 -26.02 4.58
C LYS A 133 -18.48 -25.00 3.83
N LEU A 134 -17.62 -24.27 4.55
CA LEU A 134 -16.75 -23.25 3.98
C LEU A 134 -15.63 -23.92 3.16
N ILE A 135 -15.00 -24.96 3.71
CA ILE A 135 -13.92 -25.70 3.05
C ILE A 135 -14.41 -26.37 1.75
N GLN A 136 -15.64 -26.91 1.73
CA GLN A 136 -16.22 -27.53 0.54
C GLN A 136 -16.28 -26.56 -0.67
N GLY A 137 -16.62 -25.29 -0.43
CA GLY A 137 -16.67 -24.27 -1.49
C GLY A 137 -15.31 -23.86 -2.04
N ILE A 138 -14.25 -24.00 -1.22
CA ILE A 138 -12.87 -23.73 -1.62
C ILE A 138 -12.31 -24.90 -2.46
N SER A 139 -12.53 -26.14 -2.01
CA SER A 139 -12.02 -27.33 -2.71
C SER A 139 -12.59 -27.52 -4.12
N SER A 140 -13.78 -26.98 -4.42
CA SER A 140 -14.34 -26.99 -5.78
C SER A 140 -13.58 -26.10 -6.76
N LYS A 141 -12.84 -25.10 -6.27
CA LYS A 141 -12.15 -24.09 -7.09
C LYS A 141 -10.65 -24.38 -7.31
N LEU A 142 -10.07 -25.27 -6.51
CA LEU A 142 -8.67 -25.72 -6.60
C LEU A 142 -8.44 -26.82 -7.66
N LYS A 143 -9.30 -26.91 -8.68
CA LYS A 143 -9.20 -27.93 -9.74
C LYS A 143 -8.60 -27.37 -11.02
#